data_AF-A0A847BF55-F1
#
_entry.id   AF-A0A847BF55-F1
#
_cell.length_a   1.000
_cell.length_b   1.000
_cell.length_c   1.000
_cell.angle_alpha   90.00
_cell.angle_beta   90.00
_cell.angle_gamma   90.00
#
_symmetry.space_group_name_H-M   'P 1'
#
loop_
_entity.id
_entity.type
_entity.pdbx_description
1 polymer ?
#
loop_
_entity_poly.entity_id
_entity_poly.type
_entity_poly.pdbx_seq_one_letter_code
_entity_poly.pdbx_strand_id
1 'polypeptide(L)' 'RSTFLIDSNGNLAREWRGVKVKGHAQEVLEAAQSLHDAS' A
#
# COMPACT_ATOMS: atom_id res chain seq x y z
N ARG A 1 4.65 1.05 13.68
CA ARG A 1 4.08 0.03 12.77
C ARG A 1 4.42 0.39 11.35
N SER A 2 4.63 -0.62 10.52
CA SER A 2 4.95 -0.47 9.12
C SER A 2 4.03 -1.33 8.28
N THR A 3 3.80 -0.90 7.05
CA THR A 3 3.05 -1.63 6.04
C THR A 3 3.80 -1.47 4.72
N PHE A 4 3.86 -2.53 3.94
CA PHE A 4 4.54 -2.57 2.65
C PHE A 4 3.57 -3.12 1.62
N LEU A 5 3.46 -2.45 0.48
CA LEU A 5 2.71 -2.89 -0.69
C LEU A 5 3.70 -3.38 -1.73
N ILE A 6 3.58 -4.66 -2.09
CA ILE A 6 4.42 -5.34 -3.08
C ILE A 6 3.58 -5.58 -4.34
N ASP A 7 4.13 -5.29 -5.51
CA ASP A 7 3.46 -5.53 -6.79
C ASP A 7 3.47 -7.00 -7.22
N SER A 8 2.81 -7.32 -8.34
CA SER A 8 2.75 -8.67 -8.91
C SER A 8 4.10 -9.22 -9.37
N ASN A 9 5.08 -8.35 -9.61
CA ASN A 9 6.44 -8.70 -10.01
C ASN A 9 7.37 -8.88 -8.79
N GLY A 10 6.87 -8.68 -7.57
CA GLY A 10 7.65 -8.76 -6.34
C GLY A 10 8.41 -7.48 -5.99
N ASN A 11 8.17 -6.36 -6.67
CA ASN A 11 8.81 -5.09 -6.36
C ASN A 11 8.06 -4.34 -5.26
N LEU A 12 8.80 -3.55 -4.47
CA LEU A 12 8.20 -2.65 -3.49
C LEU A 12 7.52 -1.47 -4.20
N ALA A 13 6.20 -1.47 -4.22
CA ALA A 13 5.40 -0.41 -4.83
C ALA A 13 5.19 0.79 -3.88
N ARG A 14 5.03 0.53 -2.57
CA ARG A 14 4.88 1.59 -1.55
C ARG A 14 5.23 1.08 -0.15
N GLU A 15 5.74 1.96 0.70
CA GLU A 15 5.94 1.68 2.12
C GLU A 15 5.39 2.78 3.02
N TRP A 16 4.87 2.39 4.18
CA TRP A 16 4.44 3.27 5.23
C TRP A 16 5.20 2.98 6.52
N ARG A 17 5.74 4.03 7.14
CA ARG A 17 6.45 3.97 8.42
C ARG A 17 5.78 4.92 9.41
N GLY A 18 5.81 4.59 10.70
CA GLY A 18 5.19 5.42 11.74
C GLY A 18 3.65 5.47 11.69
N VAL A 19 3.01 4.43 11.17
CA VAL A 19 1.57 4.39 10.87
C VAL A 19 0.67 4.63 12.09
N LYS A 20 -0.29 5.57 11.93
CA LYS A 20 -1.47 5.74 12.81
C LYS A 20 -2.62 4.88 12.30
N VAL A 21 -3.38 4.24 13.21
CA VAL A 21 -4.40 3.23 12.81
C VAL A 21 -5.53 3.83 12.00
N LYS A 22 -6.06 4.97 12.45
CA LYS A 22 -7.32 5.50 11.95
C LYS A 22 -7.19 5.84 10.47
N GLY A 23 -7.95 5.14 9.62
CA GLY A 23 -7.95 5.34 8.17
C GLY A 23 -6.85 4.61 7.39
N HIS A 24 -5.87 3.97 8.07
CA HIS A 24 -4.74 3.35 7.37
C HIS A 24 -5.14 2.23 6.42
N ALA A 25 -6.12 1.41 6.80
CA ALA A 25 -6.60 0.34 5.93
C ALA A 25 -7.22 0.87 4.63
N GLN A 26 -7.92 2.01 4.69
CA GLN A 26 -8.50 2.65 3.52
C GLN A 26 -7.41 3.22 2.60
N GLU A 27 -6.40 3.88 3.17
CA GLU A 27 -5.24 4.39 2.42
C GLU A 27 -4.48 3.26 1.69
N VAL A 28 -4.31 2.12 2.36
CA VAL A 28 -3.66 0.94 1.75
C VAL A 28 -4.52 0.35 0.64
N LEU A 29 -5.84 0.27 0.82
CA LEU A 29 -6.76 -0.24 -0.20
C LEU A 29 -6.74 0.62 -1.47
N GLU A 30 -6.82 1.94 -1.33
CA GLU A 30 -6.77 2.87 -2.45
C GLU A 30 -5.44 2.79 -3.21
N ALA A 31 -4.32 2.64 -2.48
CA ALA A 31 -3.01 2.44 -3.08
C ALA A 31 -2.92 1.12 -3.87
N ALA A 32 -3.50 0.05 -3.33
CA ALA A 32 -3.53 -1.26 -4.00
C ALA A 32 -4.42 -1.25 -5.25
N GLN A 33 -5.58 -0.59 -5.19
CA GLN A 33 -6.46 -0.42 -6.36
C GLN A 33 -5.77 0.39 -7.45
N SER A 34 -5.16 1.53 -7.10
CA SER A 34 -4.41 2.36 -8.05
C SER A 34 -3.24 1.60 -8.70
N LEU A 35 -2.59 0.70 -7.94
CA LEU A 35 -1.53 -0.15 -8.47
C LEU A 35 -2.07 -1.20 -9.45
N HIS A 36 -3.24 -1.77 -9.17
CA HIS A 36 -3.90 -2.73 -10.04
C HIS A 36 -4.36 -2.09 -11.35
N ASP A 37 -4.97 -0.90 -11.29
CA ASP A 37 -5.51 -0.20 -12.46
C ASP A 37 -4.41 0.34 -13.40
N ALA A 38 -3.17 0.46 -12.91
CA ALA A 38 -2.01 0.90 -13.69
C ALA A 38 -1.28 -0.24 -14.41
N SER A 39 -1.71 -1.49 -14.23
CA SER A 39 -1.14 -2.70 -14.84
C SER A 39 -1.94 -3.16 -16.06
#